data_AF-A0A651EBE9-F1
#
_entry.id   AF-A0A651EBE9-F1
#
_cell.length_a   1.000
_cell.length_b   1.000
_cell.length_c   1.000
_cell.angle_alpha   90.00
_cell.angle_beta   90.00
_cell.angle_gamma   90.00
#
_symmetry.space_group_name_H-M   'P 1'
#
loop_
_entity.id
_entity.type
_entity.pdbx_description
1 polymer ?
#
loop_
_entity_poly.entity_id
_entity_poly.type
_entity_poly.pdbx_seq_one_letter_code
_entity_poly.pdbx_strand_id
1 'polypeptide(L)'
;MDDAWIIFLEELRDRGEDIPQQEVNRGEDMAEAVHETFQATTDRLHLQENWKESRARRITKGFVKIATAWIKDAEAEGVMDWDDLAERLELFQQDWDSEFGTSLV
;
A
#
# COMPACT_ATOMS: atom_id res chain seq x y z
N MET A 1 10.04 -2.04 -14.58
CA MET A 1 8.86 -1.36 -14.02
C MET A 1 8.43 -2.30 -12.93
N ASP A 2 8.66 -1.90 -11.70
CA ASP A 2 8.22 -2.67 -10.53
C ASP A 2 6.69 -2.56 -10.48
N ASP A 3 6.04 -3.62 -9.99
CA ASP A 3 4.60 -3.61 -9.84
C ASP A 3 4.18 -2.54 -8.81
N ALA A 4 3.03 -1.91 -9.02
CA ALA A 4 2.57 -0.81 -8.18
C ALA A 4 2.41 -1.24 -6.71
N TRP A 5 2.04 -2.51 -6.47
CA TRP A 5 1.94 -3.08 -5.14
C TRP A 5 3.31 -3.19 -4.44
N ILE A 6 4.38 -3.49 -5.19
CA ILE A 6 5.75 -3.55 -4.66
C ILE A 6 6.17 -2.17 -4.20
N ILE A 7 5.98 -1.16 -5.05
CA ILE A 7 6.32 0.24 -4.72
C ILE A 7 5.59 0.68 -3.45
N PHE A 8 4.30 0.39 -3.34
CA PHE A 8 3.53 0.75 -2.15
C PHE A 8 4.04 0.05 -0.89
N LEU A 9 4.34 -1.25 -0.98
CA LEU A 9 4.84 -2.04 0.14
C LEU A 9 6.21 -1.55 0.61
N GLU A 10 7.13 -1.28 -0.31
CA GLU A 10 8.46 -0.71 0.00
C GLU A 10 8.32 0.61 0.77
N GLU A 11 7.54 1.55 0.23
CA GLU A 11 7.32 2.86 0.84
C GLU A 11 6.68 2.76 2.23
N LEU A 12 5.73 1.83 2.42
CA LEU A 12 5.09 1.64 3.72
C LEU A 12 6.03 0.98 4.72
N ARG A 13 6.81 -0.01 4.27
CA ARG A 13 7.75 -0.75 5.11
C ARG A 13 8.86 0.18 5.62
N ASP A 14 9.43 0.99 4.74
CA ASP A 14 10.46 1.98 5.08
C ASP A 14 9.99 2.97 6.16
N ARG A 15 8.68 3.26 6.22
CA ARG A 15 8.08 4.15 7.25
C ARG A 15 7.61 3.41 8.50
N GLY A 16 7.15 2.17 8.32
CA GLY A 16 6.49 1.39 9.37
C GLY A 16 7.43 0.50 10.19
N GLU A 17 8.59 0.11 9.66
CA GLU A 17 9.55 -0.75 10.38
C GLU A 17 10.17 -0.06 11.61
N ASP A 18 10.30 1.27 11.56
CA ASP A 18 10.85 2.06 12.66
C ASP A 18 9.84 2.30 13.79
N ILE A 19 8.54 1.99 13.59
CA ILE A 19 7.49 2.20 14.58
C ILE A 19 7.56 1.09 15.66
N PRO A 20 7.83 1.43 16.93
CA PRO A 20 7.95 0.46 18.01
C PRO A 20 6.72 -0.42 18.21
N GLN A 21 6.93 -1.73 18.35
CA GLN A 21 5.82 -2.68 18.49
C GLN A 21 4.97 -2.51 19.76
N GLN A 22 5.53 -1.90 20.80
CA GLN A 22 4.89 -1.72 22.12
C GLN A 22 4.32 -0.31 22.33
N GLU A 23 4.30 0.52 21.29
CA GLU A 23 3.79 1.88 21.39
C GLU A 23 2.25 1.90 21.51
N VAL A 24 1.75 2.68 22.48
CA VAL A 24 0.31 2.80 22.76
C VAL A 24 -0.47 3.35 21.55
N ASN A 25 0.20 4.15 20.71
CA ASN A 25 -0.38 4.80 19.54
C ASN A 25 0.05 4.17 18.21
N ARG A 26 0.61 2.95 18.24
CA ARG A 26 1.15 2.30 17.04
C ARG A 26 0.18 2.27 15.86
N GLY A 27 -1.11 2.06 16.09
CA GLY A 27 -2.13 2.10 15.03
C GLY A 27 -2.30 3.48 14.39
N GLU A 28 -2.21 4.54 15.18
CA GLU A 28 -2.26 5.93 14.67
C GLU A 28 -0.99 6.26 13.89
N ASP A 29 0.18 5.89 14.40
CA ASP A 29 1.47 6.10 13.72
C ASP A 29 1.54 5.32 12.39
N MET A 30 1.04 4.08 12.38
CA MET A 30 0.92 3.28 11.15
C MET A 30 -0.09 3.88 10.17
N ALA A 31 -1.18 4.47 10.65
CA ALA A 31 -2.14 5.15 9.78
C ALA A 31 -1.55 6.42 9.14
N GLU A 32 -0.71 7.16 9.88
CA GLU A 32 0.07 8.28 9.35
C GLU A 32 1.07 7.78 8.29
N ALA A 33 1.82 6.70 8.57
CA ALA A 33 2.72 6.07 7.61
C ALA A 33 2.00 5.67 6.32
N VAL A 34 0.78 5.12 6.39
CA VAL A 34 -0.06 4.81 5.22
C VAL A 34 -0.44 6.08 4.44
N HIS A 35 -0.73 7.18 5.13
CA HIS A 35 -1.05 8.44 4.47
C HIS A 35 0.14 9.02 3.70
N GLU A 36 1.33 8.97 4.27
CA GLU A 36 2.56 9.39 3.59
C GLU A 36 2.91 8.48 2.42
N THR A 37 2.77 7.17 2.61
CA THR A 37 2.96 6.14 1.58
C THR A 37 2.05 6.41 0.37
N PHE A 38 0.81 6.83 0.60
CA PHE A 38 -0.11 7.18 -0.47
C PHE A 38 0.45 8.29 -1.39
N GLN A 39 1.02 9.33 -0.81
CA GLN A 39 1.60 10.44 -1.58
C GLN A 39 2.84 9.97 -2.33
N ALA A 40 3.79 9.35 -1.63
CA ALA A 40 5.05 8.88 -2.20
C ALA A 40 4.84 7.86 -3.34
N THR A 41 3.94 6.89 -3.15
CA THR A 41 3.61 5.89 -4.16
C THR A 41 2.93 6.54 -5.37
N THR A 42 1.99 7.45 -5.16
CA THR A 42 1.30 8.13 -6.27
C THR A 42 2.29 8.94 -7.10
N ASP A 43 3.20 9.65 -6.44
CA ASP A 43 4.23 10.46 -7.11
C ASP A 43 5.24 9.57 -7.85
N ARG A 44 5.71 8.47 -7.26
CA ARG A 44 6.62 7.52 -7.91
C ARG A 44 5.97 6.90 -9.16
N LEU A 45 4.73 6.44 -9.05
CA LEU A 45 3.99 5.91 -10.21
C LEU A 45 3.78 6.96 -11.31
N HIS A 46 3.45 8.21 -10.94
CA HIS A 46 3.19 9.26 -11.91
C HIS A 46 4.48 9.76 -12.58
N LEU A 47 5.48 10.11 -11.78
CA LEU A 47 6.68 10.83 -12.23
C LEU A 47 7.79 9.90 -12.71
N GLN A 48 7.93 8.71 -12.12
CA GLN A 48 9.02 7.77 -12.44
C GLN A 48 8.53 6.66 -13.38
N GLU A 49 7.34 6.09 -13.12
CA GLU A 49 6.77 5.03 -13.96
C GLU A 49 5.87 5.57 -15.10
N ASN A 50 5.69 6.89 -15.20
CA ASN A 50 4.94 7.58 -16.25
C ASN A 50 3.46 7.15 -16.35
N TRP A 51 2.84 6.78 -15.22
CA TRP A 51 1.41 6.51 -15.19
C TRP A 51 0.62 7.81 -15.28
N LYS A 52 -0.60 7.73 -15.83
CA LYS A 52 -1.57 8.83 -15.68
C LYS A 52 -1.83 9.05 -14.19
N GLU A 53 -1.71 10.29 -13.72
CA GLU A 53 -1.91 10.65 -12.30
C GLU A 53 -3.24 10.09 -11.75
N SER A 54 -4.32 10.16 -12.53
CA SER A 54 -5.63 9.62 -12.14
C SER A 54 -5.65 8.10 -11.96
N ARG A 55 -4.85 7.36 -12.76
CA ARG A 55 -4.68 5.90 -12.66
C ARG A 55 -3.84 5.57 -11.43
N ALA A 56 -2.68 6.23 -11.26
CA ALA A 56 -1.82 6.08 -10.08
C ALA A 56 -2.61 6.33 -8.80
N ARG A 57 -3.29 7.48 -8.69
CA ARG A 57 -4.10 7.82 -7.52
C ARG A 57 -5.23 6.81 -7.25
N ARG A 58 -5.80 6.21 -8.29
CA ARG A 58 -6.89 5.22 -8.14
C ARG A 58 -6.38 3.91 -7.57
N ILE A 59 -5.27 3.38 -8.10
CA ILE A 59 -4.71 2.12 -7.61
C ILE A 59 -4.17 2.28 -6.18
N THR A 60 -3.46 3.37 -5.90
CA THR A 60 -2.90 3.64 -4.56
C THR A 60 -4.00 3.82 -3.50
N LYS A 61 -5.16 4.39 -3.85
CA LYS A 61 -6.33 4.40 -2.95
C LYS A 61 -6.85 3.01 -2.60
N GLY A 62 -6.71 2.05 -3.53
CA GLY A 62 -7.01 0.64 -3.28
C GLY A 62 -6.07 0.06 -2.24
N PHE A 63 -4.76 0.23 -2.45
CA PHE A 63 -3.73 -0.21 -1.51
C PHE A 63 -3.89 0.39 -0.11
N VAL A 64 -4.21 1.69 0.00
CA VAL A 64 -4.50 2.33 1.30
C VAL A 64 -5.63 1.62 2.05
N LYS A 65 -6.71 1.24 1.37
CA LYS A 65 -7.82 0.52 2.04
C LYS A 65 -7.38 -0.85 2.55
N ILE A 66 -6.54 -1.54 1.79
CA ILE A 66 -6.00 -2.86 2.17
C ILE A 66 -5.07 -2.71 3.37
N ALA A 67 -4.14 -1.76 3.32
CA ALA A 67 -3.22 -1.48 4.42
C ALA A 67 -3.95 -1.07 5.70
N THR A 68 -4.96 -0.20 5.62
CA THR A 68 -5.78 0.17 6.79
C THR A 68 -6.56 -1.02 7.36
N ALA A 69 -7.04 -1.94 6.53
CA ALA A 69 -7.70 -3.15 7.01
C ALA A 69 -6.70 -4.11 7.68
N TRP A 70 -5.55 -4.34 7.04
CA TRP A 70 -4.46 -5.14 7.59
C TRP A 70 -3.96 -4.62 8.94
N ILE A 71 -3.78 -3.30 9.12
CA ILE A 71 -3.39 -2.72 10.41
C ILE A 71 -4.39 -3.10 11.51
N LYS A 72 -5.70 -3.04 11.23
CA LYS A 72 -6.73 -3.39 12.22
C LYS A 72 -6.72 -4.88 12.57
N ASP A 73 -6.50 -5.73 11.57
CA ASP A 73 -6.37 -7.18 11.80
C ASP A 73 -5.11 -7.48 12.62
N ALA A 74 -3.99 -6.87 12.26
CA ALA A 74 -2.71 -6.98 12.95
C ALA A 74 -2.76 -6.50 14.40
N GLU A 75 -3.51 -5.44 14.69
CA GLU A 75 -3.79 -4.98 16.06
C GLU A 75 -4.59 -6.01 16.87
N ALA A 76 -5.59 -6.65 16.24
CA ALA A 76 -6.41 -7.67 16.89
C ALA A 76 -5.62 -8.96 17.17
N GLU A 77 -4.69 -9.31 16.29
CA GLU A 77 -3.85 -10.51 16.38
C GLU A 77 -2.56 -10.29 17.17
N GLY A 78 -2.14 -9.03 17.35
CA GLY A 78 -0.90 -8.64 18.02
C GLY A 78 0.36 -8.93 17.21
N VAL A 79 0.23 -9.16 15.91
CA VAL A 79 1.33 -9.49 14.98
C VAL A 79 1.18 -8.66 13.72
N MET A 80 2.26 -7.98 13.31
CA MET A 80 2.36 -7.28 12.03
C MET A 80 3.12 -8.15 11.05
N ASP A 81 2.38 -8.95 10.29
CA ASP A 81 2.92 -9.81 9.25
C ASP A 81 2.97 -9.05 7.91
N TRP A 82 4.17 -8.67 7.51
CA TRP A 82 4.41 -7.97 6.25
C TRP A 82 4.19 -8.86 5.02
N ASP A 83 4.35 -10.18 5.17
CA ASP A 83 4.14 -11.12 4.07
C ASP A 83 2.63 -11.26 3.78
N ASP A 84 1.78 -11.24 4.81
CA ASP A 84 0.31 -11.16 4.66
C ASP A 84 -0.11 -9.87 3.94
N LEU A 85 0.48 -8.73 4.29
CA LEU A 85 0.20 -7.48 3.58
C LEU A 85 0.61 -7.57 2.10
N ALA A 86 1.79 -8.13 1.82
CA ALA A 86 2.29 -8.31 0.46
C ALA A 86 1.32 -9.14 -0.39
N GLU A 87 0.86 -10.28 0.13
CA GLU A 87 -0.10 -11.16 -0.55
C GLU A 87 -1.43 -10.42 -0.85
N ARG A 88 -1.98 -9.70 0.13
CA ARG A 88 -3.23 -8.94 -0.04
C ARG A 88 -3.11 -7.85 -1.11
N LEU A 89 -1.97 -7.15 -1.15
CA LEU A 89 -1.71 -6.10 -2.14
C LEU A 89 -1.51 -6.68 -3.55
N GLU A 90 -0.77 -7.77 -3.67
CA GLU A 90 -0.56 -8.47 -4.93
C GLU A 90 -1.89 -8.98 -5.51
N LEU A 91 -2.69 -9.69 -4.71
CA LEU A 91 -4.01 -10.19 -5.11
C LEU A 91 -4.93 -9.07 -5.60
N PHE A 92 -4.96 -7.95 -4.87
CA PHE A 92 -5.73 -6.80 -5.30
C PHE A 92 -5.24 -6.21 -6.63
N GLN A 93 -3.92 -6.12 -6.84
CA GLN A 93 -3.40 -5.65 -8.13
C GLN A 93 -3.77 -6.62 -9.26
N GLN A 94 -3.67 -7.94 -9.04
CA GLN A 94 -4.06 -8.94 -10.04
C GLN A 94 -5.54 -8.79 -10.43
N ASP A 95 -6.43 -8.62 -9.44
CA ASP A 95 -7.84 -8.35 -9.67
C ASP A 95 -8.05 -7.04 -10.44
N TRP A 96 -7.36 -5.97 -10.02
CA TRP A 96 -7.44 -4.66 -10.65
C TRP A 96 -6.94 -4.69 -12.11
N ASP A 97 -5.86 -5.40 -12.39
CA ASP A 97 -5.32 -5.60 -13.74
C ASP A 97 -6.27 -6.45 -14.59
N SER A 98 -7.00 -7.40 -14.00
CA SER A 98 -8.04 -8.15 -14.73
C SER A 98 -9.22 -7.25 -15.14
N GLU A 99 -9.63 -6.32 -14.27
CA GLU A 99 -10.76 -5.41 -14.51
C GLU A 99 -10.40 -4.21 -15.42
N PHE A 100 -9.19 -3.67 -15.28
CA PHE A 100 -8.76 -2.42 -15.92
C PHE A 100 -7.58 -2.57 -16.89
N GLY A 101 -6.86 -3.68 -16.85
CA GLY A 101 -5.72 -3.99 -17.75
C GLY A 101 -6.14 -4.45 -19.15
N THR A 102 -7.41 -4.82 -19.36
CA THR A 102 -7.97 -5.11 -20.69
C THR A 102 -8.36 -3.86 -21.48
N SER A 103 -8.33 -2.67 -20.88
CA SER A 103 -8.64 -1.39 -21.55
C SER A 103 -7.38 -0.72 -22.12
N LEU A 104 -6.60 -1.50 -22.87
CA LEU A 104 -5.56 -1.03 -23.79
C LEU A 104 -5.90 -1.53 -25.19
N VAL A 105 -6.99 -1.00 -25.75
CA VAL A 105 -7.23 -0.92 -27.21
C VAL A 105 -7.74 0.49 -27.51
#